data_AF-A0A972UUK2-F1
#
_entry.id   AF-A0A972UUK2-F1
#
_cell.length_a   1.000
_cell.length_b   1.000
_cell.length_c   1.000
_cell.angle_alpha   90.00
_cell.angle_beta   90.00
_cell.angle_gamma   90.00
#
_symmetry.space_group_name_H-M   'P 1'
#
loop_
_entity.id
_entity.type
_entity.pdbx_description
1 polymer ?
#
loop_
_entity_poly.entity_id
_entity_poly.type
_entity_poly.pdbx_seq_one_letter_code
_entity_poly.pdbx_strand_id
1 'polypeptide(L)'
;MKNLLKTYFSKRFLPRWIILIFDLAVVSVTFLFAYMLRLNLDFIQINYFEETYHFLIILPLFTLIYYLIKPYSGVIRHSTLKDASSLFMAQSIGFTSLVGINL
;
A
#
# COMPACT_ATOMS: atom_id res chain seq x y z
N MET A 1 23.17 -7.73 15.63
CA MET A 1 21.98 -7.33 14.83
C MET A 1 22.18 -7.36 13.30
N LYS A 2 23.40 -7.16 12.77
CA LYS A 2 23.66 -7.17 11.31
C LYS A 2 23.54 -8.55 10.62
N ASN A 3 23.62 -9.64 11.39
CA ASN A 3 23.63 -11.00 10.83
C ASN A 3 22.24 -11.54 10.46
N LEU A 4 21.16 -11.04 11.09
CA LEU A 4 19.80 -11.51 10.81
C LEU A 4 19.27 -11.03 9.45
N LEU A 5 19.56 -9.78 9.10
CA LEU A 5 19.20 -9.21 7.80
C LEU A 5 19.89 -9.97 6.65
N LYS A 6 21.16 -10.35 6.85
CA LYS A 6 21.94 -11.05 5.83
C LYS A 6 21.36 -12.45 5.53
N THR A 7 20.86 -13.17 6.53
CA THR A 7 20.24 -14.50 6.32
C THR A 7 18.89 -14.42 5.62
N TYR A 8 18.06 -13.41 5.95
CA TYR A 8 16.76 -13.17 5.29
C TYR A 8 16.91 -12.77 3.82
N PHE A 9 17.93 -11.97 3.48
CA PHE A 9 18.22 -11.58 2.09
C PHE A 9 19.10 -12.58 1.32
N SER A 10 19.76 -13.55 1.99
CA SER A 10 20.60 -14.56 1.32
C SER A 10 19.81 -15.69 0.64
N LYS A 11 18.55 -15.89 1.04
CA LYS A 11 17.66 -16.78 0.28
C LYS A 11 17.13 -15.96 -0.89
N ARG A 12 17.23 -16.52 -2.08
CA ARG A 12 16.88 -16.02 -3.42
C ARG A 12 15.40 -15.58 -3.60
N PHE A 13 14.72 -15.25 -2.50
CA PHE A 13 13.28 -15.12 -2.32
C PHE A 13 13.02 -13.97 -1.35
N LEU A 14 12.57 -12.82 -1.86
CA LEU A 14 12.08 -11.75 -0.99
C LEU A 14 10.87 -12.28 -0.19
N PRO A 15 10.86 -12.17 1.15
CA PRO A 15 9.71 -12.61 1.92
C PRO A 15 8.48 -11.75 1.57
N ARG A 16 7.36 -12.43 1.30
CA ARG A 16 6.10 -11.83 0.82
C ARG A 16 5.59 -10.66 1.68
N TRP A 17 5.85 -10.73 2.99
CA TRP A 17 5.50 -9.67 3.94
C TRP A 17 6.25 -8.36 3.70
N ILE A 18 7.49 -8.41 3.18
CA ILE A 18 8.24 -7.18 2.85
C ILE A 18 7.60 -6.45 1.68
N ILE A 19 7.08 -7.19 0.69
CA ILE A 19 6.37 -6.60 -0.46
C ILE A 19 5.07 -5.93 0.02
N LEU A 20 4.30 -6.60 0.87
CA LEU A 20 3.10 -6.02 1.48
C LEU A 20 3.40 -4.74 2.27
N ILE A 21 4.44 -4.75 3.11
CA ILE A 21 4.85 -3.58 3.90
C ILE A 21 5.28 -2.43 2.98
N PHE A 22 6.01 -2.74 1.90
CA PHE A 22 6.42 -1.74 0.92
C PHE A 22 5.21 -1.12 0.22
N ASP A 23 4.26 -1.93 -0.25
CA ASP A 23 3.05 -1.44 -0.92
C ASP A 23 2.21 -0.57 0.03
N LEU A 24 2.05 -0.97 1.30
CA LEU A 24 1.37 -0.16 2.31
C LEU A 24 2.11 1.14 2.64
N ALA A 25 3.44 1.13 2.64
CA ALA A 25 4.23 2.35 2.81
C ALA A 25 4.03 3.31 1.64
N VAL A 26 4.00 2.80 0.40
CA VAL A 26 3.73 3.59 -0.80
C VAL A 26 2.32 4.18 -0.76
N VAL A 27 1.30 3.40 -0.39
CA VAL A 27 -0.08 3.90 -0.20
C VAL A 27 -0.11 5.01 0.85
N SER A 28 0.60 4.85 1.96
CA SER A 28 0.66 5.84 3.04
C SER A 28 1.30 7.15 2.58
N VAL A 29 2.43 7.09 1.88
CA VAL A 29 3.12 8.28 1.35
C VAL A 29 2.27 8.96 0.27
N THR A 30 1.61 8.19 -0.58
CA THR A 30 0.73 8.72 -1.63
C THR A 30 -0.48 9.42 -1.03
N PHE A 31 -1.07 8.86 0.02
CA PHE A 31 -2.16 9.50 0.77
C PHE A 31 -1.74 10.85 1.35
N LEU A 32 -0.58 10.92 2.02
CA LEU A 32 -0.04 12.18 2.52
C LEU A 32 0.15 13.21 1.40
N PHE A 33 0.70 12.79 0.26
CA PHE A 33 0.85 13.67 -0.90
C PHE A 33 -0.49 14.16 -1.45
N ALA A 34 -1.47 13.27 -1.58
CA ALA A 34 -2.81 13.62 -2.06
C ALA A 34 -3.50 14.62 -1.11
N TYR A 35 -3.32 14.44 0.20
CA TYR A 35 -3.84 15.38 1.19
C TYR A 35 -3.19 16.76 1.10
N MET A 36 -1.86 16.81 0.97
CA MET A 36 -1.14 18.07 0.78
C MET A 36 -1.63 18.82 -0.47
N LEU A 37 -1.91 18.10 -1.56
CA LEU A 37 -2.49 18.69 -2.77
C LEU A 37 -3.92 19.16 -2.56
N ARG A 38 -4.74 18.42 -1.81
CA ARG A 38 -6.12 18.82 -1.43
C ARG A 38 -6.14 20.16 -0.68
N LEU A 39 -5.12 20.41 0.15
CA LEU A 39 -4.96 21.67 0.89
C LEU A 39 -4.27 22.79 0.09
N ASN A 40 -4.00 22.62 -1.20
CA ASN A 40 -3.20 23.56 -2.00
C ASN A 40 -1.83 23.87 -1.37
N LEU A 41 -1.22 22.91 -0.67
CA LEU A 41 0.04 23.06 0.09
C LEU A 41 -0.03 24.07 1.25
N ASP A 42 -1.24 24.43 1.71
CA ASP A 42 -1.43 25.26 2.88
C ASP A 42 -1.44 24.43 4.17
N PHE A 43 -0.30 24.43 4.87
CA PHE A 43 -0.09 23.67 6.11
C PHE A 43 -0.91 24.20 7.30
N ILE A 44 -1.51 25.38 7.20
CA ILE A 44 -2.27 26.01 8.29
C ILE A 44 -3.66 25.36 8.43
N GLN A 45 -4.18 24.80 7.33
CA GLN A 45 -5.52 24.21 7.27
C GLN A 45 -5.55 22.72 7.60
N ILE A 46 -4.46 22.16 8.12
CA ILE A 46 -4.37 20.73 8.44
C ILE A 46 -5.32 20.38 9.59
N ASN A 47 -6.37 19.63 9.28
CA ASN A 47 -7.25 19.03 10.27
C ASN A 47 -6.77 17.61 10.59
N TYR A 48 -5.94 17.49 11.62
CA TYR A 48 -5.35 16.21 12.05
C TYR A 48 -6.40 15.13 12.41
N PHE A 49 -7.60 15.51 12.84
CA PHE A 49 -8.65 14.56 13.19
C PHE A 49 -9.25 13.89 11.96
N GLU A 50 -9.63 14.66 10.94
CA GLU A 50 -10.15 14.12 9.68
C GLU A 50 -9.11 13.26 8.97
N GLU A 51 -7.85 13.70 8.97
CA GLU A 51 -6.76 12.96 8.34
C GLU A 51 -6.49 11.62 8.99
N THR A 52 -6.45 11.59 10.32
CA THR A 52 -6.25 10.34 11.05
C THR A 52 -7.42 9.38 10.80
N TYR A 53 -8.64 9.89 10.70
CA TYR A 53 -9.82 9.10 10.38
C TYR A 53 -9.75 8.47 8.98
N HIS A 54 -9.42 9.25 7.95
CA HIS A 54 -9.23 8.76 6.60
C HIS A 54 -8.12 7.72 6.52
N PHE A 55 -6.99 7.97 7.17
CA PHE A 55 -5.87 7.04 7.21
C PHE A 55 -6.22 5.71 7.90
N LEU A 56 -6.99 5.77 9.00
CA LEU A 56 -7.49 4.61 9.73
C LEU A 56 -8.47 3.75 8.92
N ILE A 57 -9.09 4.29 7.88
CA ILE A 57 -9.96 3.54 6.96
C ILE A 57 -9.15 2.96 5.80
N ILE A 58 -8.29 3.77 5.18
CA ILE A 58 -7.51 3.41 3.99
C ILE A 58 -6.55 2.25 4.29
N LEU A 59 -5.79 2.31 5.37
CA LEU A 59 -4.80 1.28 5.69
C LEU A 59 -5.40 -0.14 5.84
N PRO A 60 -6.41 -0.38 6.70
CA PRO A 60 -6.98 -1.72 6.83
C PRO A 60 -7.72 -2.16 5.57
N LEU A 61 -8.33 -1.24 4.81
CA LEU A 61 -8.98 -1.55 3.54
C LEU A 61 -7.99 -2.08 2.52
N PHE A 62 -6.88 -1.37 2.26
CA PHE A 62 -5.83 -1.82 1.35
C PHE A 62 -5.14 -3.09 1.87
N THR A 63 -4.94 -3.21 3.18
CA THR A 63 -4.39 -4.44 3.78
C THR A 63 -5.30 -5.65 3.49
N LEU A 64 -6.61 -5.50 3.64
CA LEU A 64 -7.58 -6.56 3.37
C LEU A 64 -7.63 -6.92 1.88
N ILE A 65 -7.63 -5.92 0.99
CA ILE A 65 -7.62 -6.11 -0.45
C ILE A 65 -6.34 -6.84 -0.91
N TYR A 66 -5.17 -6.41 -0.43
CA TYR A 66 -3.91 -7.10 -0.72
C TYR A 66 -3.85 -8.50 -0.11
N TYR A 67 -4.48 -8.71 1.05
CA TYR A 67 -4.60 -10.04 1.63
C TYR A 67 -5.48 -10.99 0.79
N LEU A 68 -6.57 -10.48 0.20
CA LEU A 68 -7.47 -11.26 -0.67
C LEU A 68 -6.85 -11.57 -2.03
N ILE A 69 -6.29 -10.55 -2.70
CA ILE A 69 -5.80 -10.66 -4.08
C ILE A 69 -4.37 -11.24 -4.12
N LYS A 70 -3.61 -11.09 -3.04
CA LYS A 70 -2.25 -11.61 -2.86
C LYS A 70 -1.33 -11.26 -4.05
N PRO A 71 -1.22 -9.96 -4.44
CA PRO A 71 -0.38 -9.53 -5.56
C PRO A 71 1.09 -9.93 -5.36
N TYR A 72 1.51 -10.08 -4.10
CA TYR A 72 2.84 -10.52 -3.68
C TYR A 72 3.13 -12.03 -3.85
N SER A 73 2.16 -12.87 -4.23
CA SER A 73 2.35 -14.33 -4.26
C SER A 73 3.16 -14.84 -5.46
N GLY A 74 3.14 -14.12 -6.59
CA GLY A 74 3.75 -14.52 -7.86
C GLY A 74 5.12 -13.91 -8.19
N VAL A 75 5.54 -12.86 -7.46
CA VAL A 75 6.73 -12.02 -7.73
C VAL A 75 8.08 -12.78 -7.73
N ILE A 76 8.06 -14.04 -7.31
CA ILE A 76 9.24 -14.81 -6.94
C ILE A 76 10.03 -15.37 -8.15
N ARG A 77 9.47 -15.44 -9.36
CA ARG A 77 10.19 -16.04 -10.51
C ARG A 77 9.77 -15.39 -11.83
N HIS A 78 10.57 -14.42 -12.29
CA HIS A 78 10.27 -13.51 -13.41
C HIS A 78 8.96 -12.75 -13.18
N SER A 79 9.04 -11.46 -12.84
CA SER A 79 7.88 -10.57 -12.73
C SER A 79 7.04 -10.71 -14.00
N THR A 80 5.94 -11.44 -13.90
CA THR A 80 5.11 -11.78 -15.06
C THR A 80 4.06 -10.69 -15.20
N LEU A 81 3.56 -10.46 -16.42
CA LEU A 81 2.40 -9.56 -16.64
C LEU A 81 1.21 -9.88 -15.70
N LYS A 82 1.13 -11.13 -15.25
CA LYS A 82 0.17 -11.59 -14.25
C LYS A 82 0.31 -10.87 -12.90
N ASP A 83 1.53 -10.63 -12.41
CA ASP A 83 1.75 -9.93 -11.14
C ASP A 83 1.29 -8.47 -11.24
N ALA A 84 1.63 -7.80 -12.36
CA ALA A 84 1.17 -6.44 -12.65
C ALA A 84 -0.36 -6.38 -12.76
N SER A 85 -0.99 -7.37 -13.39
CA SER A 85 -2.46 -7.44 -13.50
C SER A 85 -3.14 -7.61 -12.14
N SER A 86 -2.58 -8.43 -11.25
CA SER A 86 -3.11 -8.63 -9.89
C SER A 86 -2.95 -7.37 -9.04
N LEU A 87 -1.82 -6.66 -9.18
CA LEU A 87 -1.64 -5.37 -8.53
C LEU A 87 -2.63 -4.32 -9.06
N PHE A 88 -2.80 -4.23 -10.38
CA PHE A 88 -3.75 -3.31 -11.02
C PHE A 88 -5.19 -3.58 -10.58
N MET A 89 -5.59 -4.86 -10.51
CA MET A 89 -6.90 -5.27 -10.03
C MET A 89 -7.10 -4.89 -8.55
N ALA A 90 -6.08 -5.07 -7.72
CA ALA A 90 -6.11 -4.65 -6.32
C ALA A 90 -6.29 -3.14 -6.17
N GLN A 91 -5.54 -2.35 -6.93
CA GLN A 91 -5.68 -0.89 -6.92
C GLN A 91 -7.07 -0.45 -7.41
N SER A 92 -7.60 -1.09 -8.46
CA SER A 92 -8.92 -0.75 -9.01
C SER A 92 -10.05 -1.04 -8.02
N ILE A 93 -9.97 -2.17 -7.30
CA ILE A 93 -10.93 -2.51 -6.25
C ILE A 93 -10.82 -1.52 -5.09
N GLY A 94 -9.59 -1.19 -4.65
CA GLY A 94 -9.35 -0.20 -3.60
C GLY A 94 -9.93 1.17 -3.93
N PHE A 95 -9.68 1.66 -5.16
CA PHE A 95 -10.25 2.90 -5.65
C PHE A 95 -11.79 2.86 -5.63
N THR A 96 -12.40 1.80 -6.17
CA THR A 96 -13.86 1.66 -6.21
C THR A 96 -14.46 1.63 -4.81
N SER A 97 -13.81 0.94 -3.86
CA SER A 97 -14.26 0.89 -2.47
C SER A 97 -14.20 2.25 -1.77
N LEU A 98 -13.17 3.05 -2.03
CA LEU A 98 -13.05 4.39 -1.43
C LEU A 98 -14.11 5.34 -1.98
N VAL A 99 -14.31 5.34 -3.29
CA VAL A 99 -15.40 6.11 -3.93
C VAL A 99 -16.77 5.69 -3.38
N GLY A 100 -16.99 4.40 -3.14
CA GLY A 100 -18.23 3.90 -2.53
C GLY A 100 -18.43 4.34 -1.08
N ILE A 101 -17.36 4.58 -0.33
CA ILE A 101 -17.38 5.11 1.04
C ILE A 101 -17.47 6.65 1.03
N ASN A 102 -17.38 7.28 -0.15
CA ASN A 102 -17.39 8.73 -0.37
C ASN A 102 -16.20 9.43 0.30
N LEU A 103 -15.03 8.80 0.18
CA LEU A 103 -13.75 9.19 0.77
C LEU A 103 -12.72 9.34 -0.35
#